data_AF-B8JA85-F1
#
_entry.id   AF-B8JA85-F1
#
_cell.length_a   1.000
_cell.length_b   1.000
_cell.length_c   1.000
_cell.angle_alpha   90.00
_cell.angle_beta   90.00
_cell.angle_gamma   90.00
#
_symmetry.space_group_name_H-M   'P 1'
#
loop_
_entity.id
_entity.type
_entity.pdbx_description
1 polymer ?
#
loop_
_entity_poly.entity_id
_entity_poly.type
_entity_poly.pdbx_seq_one_letter_code
_entity_poly.pdbx_strand_id
1 'polypeptide(L)'
;MTTFTGHLTDAQAQRLMDGMLLEAEADEVLAHAGGCPECQALTESYRVLGDALGEALGALELPELPRDFTAGVLSRIDAREHAVRRERRFAVAILAAVLVAIGVTVVAAGAGTWAPAASRLAGGLGSAGEALRLGAGLAATLLSALRFQLALACAVLAVPLLFALSRLIPSARAELA
;
A
#
# COMPACT_ATOMS: atom_id res chain seq x y z
N MET A 1 4.29 -9.39 28.02
CA MET A 1 5.03 -9.00 29.23
C MET A 1 6.51 -9.16 28.91
N THR A 2 7.14 -8.08 28.46
CA THR A 2 8.59 -8.05 28.20
C THR A 2 9.27 -7.74 29.53
N THR A 3 9.49 -8.77 30.33
CA THR A 3 10.22 -8.65 31.60
C THR A 3 11.61 -8.07 31.35
N PHE A 4 11.90 -6.99 32.06
CA PHE A 4 13.11 -6.18 31.96
C PHE A 4 14.32 -6.91 32.56
N THR A 5 15.32 -7.23 31.74
CA THR A 5 16.62 -7.75 32.21
C THR A 5 17.72 -6.80 31.77
N GLY A 6 18.07 -5.81 32.60
CA GLY A 6 19.17 -4.88 32.35
C GLY A 6 18.83 -3.43 32.69
N HIS A 7 19.37 -2.51 31.88
CA HIS A 7 19.13 -1.06 31.93
C HIS A 7 18.12 -0.64 30.87
N LEU A 8 17.66 0.61 30.93
CA LEU A 8 16.79 1.19 29.90
C LEU A 8 17.54 1.24 28.57
N THR A 9 16.82 0.89 27.51
CA THR A 9 17.28 1.21 26.15
C THR A 9 17.13 2.71 25.89
N ASP A 10 17.96 3.27 25.01
CA ASP A 10 17.86 4.66 24.56
C ASP A 10 16.44 5.02 24.11
N ALA A 11 15.79 4.11 23.37
CA ALA A 11 14.42 4.31 22.91
C ALA A 11 13.40 4.40 24.06
N GLN A 12 13.59 3.66 25.16
CA GLN A 12 12.73 3.74 26.33
C GLN A 12 13.02 4.98 27.16
N ALA A 13 14.29 5.33 27.35
CA ALA A 13 14.68 6.56 28.03
C ALA A 13 14.14 7.80 27.29
N GLN A 14 14.21 7.82 25.96
CA GLN A 14 13.67 8.89 25.15
C GLN A 14 12.14 8.95 25.22
N ARG A 15 11.43 7.81 25.11
CA ARG A 15 9.97 7.78 25.31
C ARG A 15 9.55 8.25 26.70
N LEU A 16 10.32 7.92 27.73
CA LEU A 16 10.11 8.40 29.09
C LEU A 16 10.22 9.93 29.16
N MET A 17 11.27 10.50 28.57
CA MET A 17 11.47 11.95 28.54
C MET A 17 10.42 12.70 27.70
N ASP A 18 9.98 12.10 26.60
CA ASP A 18 8.96 12.67 25.71
C ASP A 18 7.53 12.51 26.29
N GLY A 19 7.34 11.79 27.41
CA GLY A 19 6.02 11.47 27.95
C GLY A 19 5.21 10.51 27.08
N MET A 20 5.90 9.72 26.25
CA MET A 20 5.34 8.85 25.21
C MET A 20 5.56 7.36 25.51
N LEU A 21 5.68 6.99 26.79
CA LEU A 21 5.74 5.59 27.20
C LEU A 21 4.43 4.87 26.87
N LEU A 22 4.54 3.62 26.46
CA LEU A 22 3.37 2.76 26.28
C LEU A 22 2.79 2.42 27.67
N GLU A 23 1.46 2.42 27.80
CA GLU A 23 0.79 2.08 29.07
C GLU A 23 1.28 0.75 29.66
N ALA A 24 1.56 -0.23 28.79
CA ALA A 24 2.01 -1.56 29.19
C ALA A 24 3.43 -1.62 29.78
N GLU A 25 4.27 -0.59 29.58
CA GLU A 25 5.65 -0.54 30.10
C GLU A 25 5.88 0.59 31.12
N ALA A 26 4.91 1.50 31.29
CA ALA A 26 5.08 2.74 32.06
C ALA A 26 5.48 2.50 33.53
N ASP A 27 4.73 1.67 34.25
CA ASP A 27 4.96 1.43 35.69
C ASP A 27 6.34 0.81 35.95
N GLU A 28 6.72 -0.19 35.14
CA GLU A 28 8.01 -0.87 35.27
C GLU A 28 9.18 0.06 34.94
N VAL A 29 9.08 0.84 33.86
CA VAL A 29 10.11 1.79 33.42
C VAL A 29 10.29 2.91 34.47
N LEU A 30 9.20 3.48 34.99
CA LEU A 30 9.26 4.52 36.00
C LEU A 30 9.86 4.01 37.31
N ALA A 31 9.45 2.82 37.77
CA ALA A 31 9.99 2.21 38.97
C ALA A 31 11.50 1.91 38.82
N HIS A 32 11.92 1.39 37.67
CA HIS A 32 13.33 1.10 37.41
C HIS A 32 14.17 2.39 37.31
N ALA A 33 13.71 3.40 36.56
CA ALA A 33 14.36 4.70 36.46
C ALA A 33 14.48 5.38 37.83
N GLY A 34 13.50 5.21 38.72
CA GLY A 34 13.57 5.70 40.10
C GLY A 34 14.60 4.99 40.98
N GLY A 35 14.98 3.75 40.67
CA GLY A 35 15.85 2.91 41.50
C GLY A 35 17.27 2.65 40.95
N CYS A 36 17.50 2.85 39.64
CA CYS A 36 18.78 2.55 39.00
C CYS A 36 19.58 3.82 38.68
N PRO A 37 20.77 4.04 39.28
CA PRO A 37 21.53 5.27 39.10
C PRO A 37 22.05 5.47 37.67
N GLU A 38 22.35 4.39 36.95
CA GLU A 38 22.79 4.48 35.55
C GLU A 38 21.64 4.90 34.63
N CYS A 39 20.43 4.40 34.88
CA CYS A 39 19.25 4.82 34.13
C CYS A 39 18.87 6.27 34.45
N GLN A 40 19.06 6.71 35.70
CA GLN A 40 18.88 8.12 36.08
C GLN A 40 19.84 9.03 35.33
N ALA A 41 21.12 8.64 35.26
CA ALA A 41 22.13 9.38 34.50
C ALA A 41 21.76 9.46 33.00
N LEU A 42 21.26 8.37 32.42
CA LEU A 42 20.78 8.34 31.04
C LEU A 42 19.60 9.30 30.84
N THR A 43 18.55 9.22 31.66
CA THR A 43 17.38 10.10 31.56
C THR A 43 17.74 11.56 31.78
N GLU A 44 18.66 11.83 32.71
CA GLU A 44 19.14 13.18 32.99
C GLU A 44 19.91 13.75 31.80
N SER A 45 20.69 12.93 31.09
CA SER A 45 21.38 13.36 29.87
C SER A 45 20.40 13.81 28.78
N TYR A 46 19.28 13.09 28.60
CA TYR A 46 18.22 13.48 27.68
C TYR A 46 17.47 14.73 28.17
N ARG A 47 17.26 14.88 29.49
CA ARG A 47 16.65 16.08 30.07
C ARG A 47 17.47 17.32 29.76
N VAL A 48 18.79 17.27 30.01
CA VAL A 48 19.70 18.38 29.70
C VAL A 48 19.70 18.70 28.21
N LEU A 49 19.66 17.69 27.34
CA LEU A 49 19.58 17.89 25.90
C LEU A 49 18.25 18.53 25.47
N GLY A 50 17.13 18.10 26.07
CA GLY A 50 15.80 18.66 25.84
C GLY A 50 15.71 20.12 26.29
N ASP A 51 16.25 20.44 27.46
CA ASP A 51 16.32 21.81 27.97
C ASP A 51 17.15 22.71 27.04
N ALA A 52 18.33 22.24 26.63
CA ALA A 52 19.21 22.98 25.72
C ALA A 52 18.57 23.19 24.34
N LEU A 53 17.88 22.19 23.81
CA LEU A 53 17.14 22.30 22.56
C LEU A 53 15.95 23.26 22.71
N GLY A 54 15.24 23.22 23.85
CA GLY A 54 14.14 24.12 24.16
C GLY A 54 14.60 25.57 24.23
N GLU A 55 15.74 25.85 24.84
CA GLU A 55 16.35 27.19 24.87
C GLU A 55 16.77 27.64 23.46
N ALA A 56 17.44 26.77 22.70
CA ALA A 56 17.84 27.07 21.33
C ALA A 56 16.64 27.34 20.41
N LEU A 57 15.57 26.55 20.52
CA LEU A 57 14.33 26.75 19.78
C LEU A 57 13.57 28.00 20.25
N GLY A 58 13.62 28.32 21.54
CA GLY A 58 13.02 29.54 22.10
C GLY A 58 13.73 30.80 21.63
N ALA A 59 15.02 30.72 21.31
CA ALA A 59 15.79 31.82 20.74
C ALA A 59 15.58 32.01 19.22
N LEU A 60 14.95 31.04 18.53
CA LEU A 60 14.61 31.21 17.12
C LEU A 60 13.42 32.17 16.99
N GLU A 61 13.58 33.21 16.17
CA GLU A 61 12.44 33.98 15.69
C GLU A 61 11.61 33.10 14.75
N LEU A 62 10.48 32.58 15.25
CA LEU A 62 9.54 31.87 14.40
C LEU A 62 8.85 32.87 13.47
N PRO A 63 8.88 32.65 12.14
CA PRO A 63 8.09 33.46 11.23
C PRO A 63 6.60 33.29 11.56
N GLU A 64 5.83 34.38 11.47
CA GLU A 64 4.39 34.30 11.63
C GLU A 64 3.79 33.33 10.61
N LEU A 65 3.00 32.36 11.09
CA LEU A 65 2.29 31.45 10.20
C LEU A 65 1.27 32.27 9.37
N PRO A 66 1.18 32.04 8.05
CA PRO A 66 0.11 32.62 7.24
C PRO A 66 -1.26 32.29 7.84
N ARG A 67 -2.17 33.26 7.85
CA ARG A 67 -3.52 33.11 8.45
C ARG A 67 -4.30 31.93 7.86
N ASP A 68 -4.03 31.61 6.60
CA ASP A 68 -4.69 30.52 5.86
C ASP A 68 -3.87 29.22 5.83
N PHE A 69 -2.80 29.10 6.63
CA PHE A 69 -1.92 27.93 6.60
C PHE A 69 -2.70 26.62 6.81
N THR A 70 -3.50 26.55 7.88
CA THR A 70 -4.30 25.36 8.20
C THR A 70 -5.31 25.06 7.09
N ALA A 71 -6.00 26.08 6.57
CA ALA A 71 -6.94 25.91 5.45
C ALA A 71 -6.22 25.40 4.18
N GLY A 72 -5.02 25.91 3.90
CA GLY A 72 -4.18 25.49 2.79
C GLY A 72 -3.70 24.04 2.92
N VAL A 73 -3.30 23.63 4.13
CA VAL A 73 -2.89 22.24 4.40
C VAL A 73 -4.09 21.29 4.29
N LEU A 74 -5.23 21.63 4.90
CA LEU A 74 -6.44 20.80 4.85
C LEU A 74 -6.97 20.67 3.42
N SER A 75 -7.01 21.75 2.65
CA SER A 75 -7.45 21.69 1.25
C SER A 75 -6.57 20.78 0.38
N ARG A 76 -5.25 20.72 0.65
CA ARG A 76 -4.34 19.78 -0.03
C ARG A 76 -4.59 18.34 0.39
N ILE A 77 -4.85 18.09 1.67
CA ILE A 77 -5.20 16.76 2.19
C ILE A 77 -6.51 16.30 1.55
N ASP A 78 -7.55 17.14 1.56
CA ASP A 78 -8.85 16.84 0.96
C ASP A 78 -8.74 16.56 -0.54
N ALA A 79 -7.98 17.37 -1.29
CA ALA A 79 -7.75 17.15 -2.71
C ALA A 79 -7.11 15.78 -2.97
N ARG A 80 -6.13 15.38 -2.16
CA ARG A 80 -5.48 14.08 -2.25
C ARG A 80 -6.44 12.94 -1.90
N GLU A 81 -7.24 13.08 -0.85
CA GLU A 81 -8.25 12.09 -0.50
C GLU A 81 -9.30 11.93 -1.61
N HIS A 82 -9.78 13.03 -2.19
CA HIS A 82 -10.73 13.01 -3.29
C HIS A 82 -10.14 12.30 -4.52
N ALA A 83 -8.87 12.54 -4.84
CA ALA A 83 -8.18 11.84 -5.92
C ALA A 83 -8.15 10.31 -5.68
N VAL A 84 -7.72 9.88 -4.49
CA VAL A 84 -7.66 8.46 -4.12
C VAL A 84 -9.04 7.81 -4.14
N ARG A 85 -10.07 8.47 -3.58
CA ARG A 85 -11.46 7.97 -3.61
C ARG A 85 -11.96 7.82 -5.05
N ARG A 86 -11.63 8.77 -5.92
CA ARG A 86 -12.01 8.73 -7.34
C ARG A 86 -11.29 7.60 -8.07
N GLU A 87 -10.00 7.40 -7.83
CA GLU A 87 -9.22 6.28 -8.37
C GLU A 87 -9.81 4.93 -7.93
N ARG A 88 -10.10 4.77 -6.64
CA ARG A 88 -10.73 3.55 -6.12
C ARG A 88 -12.08 3.28 -6.79
N ARG A 89 -12.93 4.30 -6.95
CA ARG A 89 -14.22 4.16 -7.65
C ARG A 89 -14.03 3.74 -9.10
N PHE A 90 -13.04 4.31 -9.80
CA PHE A 90 -12.74 3.90 -11.18
C PHE A 90 -12.17 2.49 -11.26
N ALA A 91 -11.28 2.10 -10.36
CA ALA A 91 -10.76 0.73 -10.31
C ALA A 91 -11.88 -0.29 -10.10
N VAL A 92 -12.82 -0.01 -9.19
CA VAL A 92 -14.02 -0.83 -8.98
C VAL A 92 -14.91 -0.85 -10.23
N ALA A 93 -15.12 0.30 -10.88
CA ALA A 93 -15.91 0.37 -12.11
C ALA A 93 -15.28 -0.44 -13.26
N ILE A 94 -13.96 -0.40 -13.40
CA ILE A 94 -13.22 -1.19 -14.39
C ILE A 94 -13.35 -2.67 -14.08
N LEU A 95 -13.14 -3.08 -12.82
CA LEU A 95 -13.31 -4.47 -12.40
C LEU A 95 -14.72 -4.98 -12.71
N ALA A 96 -15.74 -4.19 -12.38
CA ALA A 96 -17.13 -4.51 -12.68
C ALA A 96 -17.37 -4.66 -14.19
N ALA A 97 -16.83 -3.75 -15.01
CA ALA A 97 -16.95 -3.82 -16.47
C ALA A 97 -16.28 -5.09 -17.04
N VAL A 98 -15.11 -5.48 -16.54
CA VAL A 98 -14.42 -6.72 -16.93
C VAL A 98 -15.25 -7.95 -16.57
N LEU A 99 -15.81 -8.00 -15.36
CA LEU A 99 -16.67 -9.10 -14.94
C LEU A 99 -17.94 -9.21 -15.79
N VAL A 100 -18.56 -8.07 -16.12
CA VAL A 100 -19.72 -8.04 -17.03
C VAL A 100 -19.32 -8.54 -18.41
N ALA A 101 -18.19 -8.10 -18.96
CA ALA A 101 -17.71 -8.55 -20.26
C ALA A 101 -17.44 -10.07 -20.29
N ILE A 102 -16.83 -10.62 -19.24
CA ILE A 102 -16.64 -12.06 -19.07
C ILE A 102 -17.99 -12.79 -19.00
N GLY A 103 -18.94 -12.27 -18.21
CA GLY A 103 -20.28 -12.84 -18.11
C GLY A 103 -21.00 -12.89 -19.47
N VAL A 104 -20.95 -11.79 -20.23
CA VAL A 104 -21.54 -11.70 -21.57
C VAL A 104 -20.90 -12.70 -22.53
N THR A 105 -19.57 -12.85 -22.54
CA THR A 105 -18.90 -13.81 -23.43
C THR A 105 -19.24 -15.26 -23.07
N VAL A 106 -19.33 -15.60 -21.78
CA VAL A 106 -19.73 -16.92 -21.32
C VAL A 106 -21.17 -17.25 -21.73
N VAL A 107 -22.10 -16.31 -21.53
CA VAL A 107 -23.51 -16.47 -21.91
C VAL A 107 -23.66 -16.57 -23.44
N ALA A 108 -23.01 -15.69 -24.20
CA ALA A 108 -23.10 -15.66 -25.65
C ALA A 108 -22.52 -16.91 -26.34
N ALA A 109 -21.49 -17.52 -25.75
CA ALA A 109 -20.88 -18.74 -26.28
C ALA A 109 -21.60 -20.03 -25.85
N GLY A 110 -22.53 -19.96 -24.89
CA GLY A 110 -23.34 -21.09 -24.42
C GLY A 110 -22.59 -22.09 -23.53
N ALA A 111 -23.25 -22.65 -22.51
CA ALA A 111 -22.61 -23.50 -21.48
C ALA A 111 -21.88 -24.74 -22.04
N GLY A 112 -22.32 -25.26 -23.19
CA GLY A 112 -21.72 -26.44 -23.83
C GLY A 112 -20.30 -26.22 -24.39
N THR A 113 -19.93 -24.99 -24.74
CA THR A 113 -18.59 -24.69 -25.30
C THR A 113 -17.52 -24.58 -24.22
N TRP A 114 -17.90 -24.30 -22.96
CA TRP A 114 -16.98 -24.09 -21.84
C TRP A 114 -16.79 -25.33 -20.95
N ALA A 115 -17.66 -26.34 -21.06
CA ALA A 115 -17.55 -27.58 -20.28
C ALA A 115 -16.18 -28.30 -20.41
N PRO A 116 -15.55 -28.38 -21.60
CA PRO A 116 -14.21 -28.97 -21.74
C PRO A 116 -13.10 -28.09 -21.14
N ALA A 117 -13.28 -26.77 -21.09
CA ALA A 117 -12.29 -25.84 -20.51
C ALA A 117 -12.34 -25.84 -18.98
N ALA A 118 -13.54 -25.89 -18.39
CA ALA A 118 -13.73 -25.97 -16.94
C ALA A 118 -13.16 -27.27 -16.35
N SER A 119 -13.38 -28.39 -17.04
CA SER A 119 -12.82 -29.70 -16.66
C SER A 119 -11.29 -29.75 -16.80
N ARG A 120 -10.71 -29.06 -17.79
CA ARG A 120 -9.24 -28.92 -17.94
C ARG A 120 -8.60 -28.00 -16.90
N LEU A 121 -9.26 -26.95 -16.46
CA LEU A 121 -8.78 -26.08 -15.37
C LEU A 121 -8.80 -26.82 -14.03
N ALA A 122 -9.84 -27.61 -13.77
CA ALA A 122 -9.93 -28.48 -12.59
C ALA A 122 -8.85 -29.59 -12.61
N GLY A 123 -8.54 -30.15 -13.78
CA GLY A 123 -7.46 -31.15 -13.94
C GLY A 123 -6.04 -30.59 -14.05
N GLY A 124 -5.89 -29.33 -14.45
CA GLY A 124 -4.61 -28.66 -14.73
C GLY A 124 -3.85 -28.21 -13.48
N LEU A 125 -4.52 -28.03 -12.35
CA LEU A 125 -3.89 -27.78 -11.04
C LEU A 125 -2.98 -28.94 -10.58
N GLY A 126 -3.11 -30.13 -11.18
CA GLY A 126 -2.29 -31.30 -10.86
C GLY A 126 -1.26 -31.73 -11.92
N SER A 127 -1.23 -31.15 -13.13
CA SER A 127 -0.52 -31.79 -14.27
C SER A 127 0.16 -30.84 -15.26
N ALA A 128 0.52 -29.62 -14.84
CA ALA A 128 1.05 -28.57 -15.72
C ALA A 128 2.42 -28.86 -16.40
N GLY A 129 3.14 -29.92 -16.03
CA GLY A 129 4.48 -30.21 -16.57
C GLY A 129 4.53 -30.95 -17.91
N GLU A 130 3.58 -31.86 -18.17
CA GLU A 130 3.71 -32.83 -19.27
C GLU A 130 2.95 -32.45 -20.56
N ALA A 131 1.86 -31.67 -20.44
CA ALA A 131 1.00 -31.33 -21.57
C ALA A 131 1.61 -30.31 -22.56
N LEU A 132 2.64 -29.57 -22.13
CA LEU A 132 3.26 -28.49 -22.91
C LEU A 132 4.05 -28.99 -24.13
N ARG A 133 4.53 -30.24 -24.13
CA ARG A 133 5.32 -30.80 -25.23
C ARG A 133 4.49 -31.35 -26.40
N LEU A 134 3.22 -31.69 -26.18
CA LEU A 134 2.34 -32.27 -27.22
C LEU A 134 1.41 -31.25 -27.89
N GLY A 135 1.21 -30.07 -27.29
CA GLY A 135 0.24 -29.07 -27.74
C GLY A 135 0.67 -28.17 -28.91
N ALA A 136 1.95 -28.17 -29.30
CA ALA A 136 2.48 -27.20 -30.26
C ALA A 136 1.91 -27.34 -31.69
N GLY A 137 1.45 -28.54 -32.09
CA GLY A 137 0.91 -28.78 -33.44
C GLY A 137 -0.55 -28.36 -33.65
N LEU A 138 -1.35 -28.29 -32.58
CA LEU A 138 -2.77 -27.89 -32.63
C LEU A 138 -2.98 -26.38 -32.44
N ALA A 139 -1.93 -25.68 -31.98
CA ALA A 139 -1.98 -24.26 -31.68
C ALA A 139 -2.34 -23.40 -32.90
N ALA A 140 -1.83 -23.74 -34.10
CA ALA A 140 -2.05 -22.94 -35.31
C ALA A 140 -3.52 -22.98 -35.82
N THR A 141 -4.16 -24.15 -35.75
CA THR A 141 -5.54 -24.33 -36.21
C THR A 141 -6.55 -23.75 -35.21
N LEU A 142 -6.25 -23.87 -33.91
CA LEU A 142 -7.03 -23.21 -32.86
C LEU A 142 -6.87 -21.68 -32.90
N LEU A 143 -5.68 -21.16 -33.20
CA LEU A 143 -5.46 -19.72 -33.36
C LEU A 143 -6.30 -19.12 -34.51
N SER A 144 -6.44 -19.83 -35.63
CA SER A 144 -7.21 -19.31 -36.77
C SER A 144 -8.72 -19.29 -36.49
N ALA A 145 -9.22 -20.32 -35.80
CA ALA A 145 -10.64 -20.42 -35.41
C ALA A 145 -11.01 -19.45 -34.28
N LEU A 146 -10.12 -19.26 -33.29
CA LEU A 146 -10.36 -18.37 -32.15
C LEU A 146 -9.89 -16.93 -32.34
N ARG A 147 -9.34 -16.55 -33.50
CA ARG A 147 -8.74 -15.21 -33.71
C ARG A 147 -9.62 -14.05 -33.26
N PHE A 148 -10.94 -14.14 -33.48
CA PHE A 148 -11.88 -13.08 -33.13
C PHE A 148 -12.17 -13.05 -31.62
N GLN A 149 -12.26 -14.22 -30.99
CA GLN A 149 -12.45 -14.35 -29.55
C GLN A 149 -11.17 -13.96 -28.77
N LEU A 150 -9.99 -14.31 -29.29
CA LEU A 150 -8.69 -13.86 -28.79
C LEU A 150 -8.52 -12.35 -28.96
N ALA A 151 -8.85 -11.78 -30.11
CA ALA A 151 -8.80 -10.34 -30.32
C ALA A 151 -9.75 -9.59 -29.39
N LEU A 152 -10.97 -10.10 -29.18
CA LEU A 152 -11.93 -9.53 -28.23
C LEU A 152 -11.44 -9.65 -26.78
N ALA A 153 -10.93 -10.80 -26.38
CA ALA A 153 -10.37 -11.00 -25.04
C ALA A 153 -9.14 -10.11 -24.80
N CYS A 154 -8.24 -10.02 -25.78
CA CYS A 154 -7.11 -9.09 -25.74
C CYS A 154 -7.58 -7.65 -25.70
N ALA A 155 -8.62 -7.24 -26.42
CA ALA A 155 -9.14 -5.87 -26.34
C ALA A 155 -9.76 -5.57 -24.97
N VAL A 156 -10.56 -6.49 -24.42
CA VAL A 156 -11.18 -6.36 -23.09
C VAL A 156 -10.13 -6.32 -21.98
N LEU A 157 -8.97 -6.95 -22.15
CA LEU A 157 -7.91 -7.00 -21.16
C LEU A 157 -6.86 -5.89 -21.36
N ALA A 158 -6.50 -5.59 -22.61
CA ALA A 158 -5.51 -4.58 -22.96
C ALA A 158 -6.02 -3.15 -22.75
N VAL A 159 -7.31 -2.87 -23.00
CA VAL A 159 -7.87 -1.52 -22.78
C VAL A 159 -7.81 -1.11 -21.30
N PRO A 160 -8.30 -1.89 -20.32
CA PRO A 160 -8.18 -1.54 -18.91
C PRO A 160 -6.73 -1.59 -18.41
N LEU A 161 -5.90 -2.50 -18.94
CA LEU A 161 -4.48 -2.56 -18.59
C LEU A 161 -3.71 -1.32 -19.08
N LEU A 162 -3.91 -0.91 -20.33
CA LEU A 162 -3.32 0.30 -20.90
C LEU A 162 -3.84 1.56 -20.20
N PHE A 163 -5.13 1.58 -19.83
CA PHE A 163 -5.68 2.68 -19.03
C PHE A 163 -5.06 2.74 -17.63
N ALA A 164 -4.93 1.61 -16.94
CA ALA A 164 -4.25 1.53 -15.65
C ALA A 164 -2.77 1.95 -15.77
N LEU A 165 -2.05 1.49 -16.81
CA LEU A 165 -0.66 1.87 -17.05
C LEU A 165 -0.52 3.36 -17.39
N SER A 166 -1.41 3.93 -18.20
CA SER A 166 -1.41 5.37 -18.51
C SER A 166 -1.64 6.26 -17.28
N ARG A 167 -2.30 5.72 -16.24
CA ARG A 167 -2.55 6.39 -14.97
C ARG A 167 -1.41 6.21 -13.96
N LEU A 168 -0.63 5.14 -14.11
CA LEU A 168 0.55 4.85 -13.28
C LEU A 168 1.81 5.55 -13.77
N ILE A 169 1.87 6.00 -15.03
CA ILE A 169 2.91 6.92 -15.49
C ILE A 169 2.63 8.25 -14.79
N PRO A 170 3.43 8.67 -13.79
CA PRO A 170 3.33 10.01 -13.26
C PRO A 170 3.58 10.91 -14.46
N SER A 171 2.61 11.74 -14.83
CA SER A 171 2.90 12.82 -15.78
C SER A 171 4.11 13.54 -15.20
N ALA A 172 5.24 13.51 -15.90
CA ALA A 172 6.40 14.34 -15.63
C ALA A 172 5.92 15.79 -15.78
N ARG A 173 5.28 16.31 -14.75
CA ARG A 173 4.59 17.59 -14.75
C ARG A 173 5.40 18.48 -13.83
N ALA A 174 6.00 19.48 -14.46
CA ALA A 174 6.15 20.80 -13.87
C ALA A 174 7.01 20.85 -12.58
N GLU A 175 8.28 20.46 -12.68
CA GLU A 175 9.35 20.98 -11.80
C GLU A 175 10.03 22.24 -12.39
N LEU A 176 9.43 22.88 -13.39
CA LEU A 176 9.87 24.16 -13.93
C LEU A 176 8.70 25.16 -13.95
N ALA A 177 8.27 25.60 -12.77
CA ALA A 177 7.53 26.85 -12.56
C ALA A 177 7.69 27.32 -11.12
#